data_AF-A0A7J6S4T9-F1
#
_entry.id   AF-A0A7J6S4T9-F1
#
_cell.length_a   1.000
_cell.length_b   1.000
_cell.length_c   1.000
_cell.angle_alpha   90.00
_cell.angle_beta   90.00
_cell.angle_gamma   90.00
#
_symmetry.space_group_name_H-M   'P 1'
#
loop_
_entity.id
_entity.type
_entity.pdbx_description
1 polymer ?
#
loop_
_entity_poly.entity_id
_entity_poly.type
_entity_poly.pdbx_seq_one_letter_code
_entity_poly.pdbx_strand_id
1 'polypeptide(L)'
;SDTELSDFVMEGSASVKPYHPCIDEEHTIEICKSFQAKDGSSGCCALIAYRDAVRVLRDEKKNRVLMIKRAGRLGMDNSVTIKYFIEAVLGDSGCVKHVLMLPCKVASCQSRLSNSSDLSLTMAPEMGFLVFTDDFSPLRALGLTLNGELIVRPGVSLRLELYSG
;
A
#
# COMPACT_ATOMS: atom_id res chain seq x y z
N SER A 1 -37.76 -58.28 -32.85
CA SER A 1 -38.68 -57.54 -31.97
C SER A 1 -37.82 -56.61 -31.15
N ASP A 2 -37.64 -55.41 -31.68
CA ASP A 2 -36.83 -54.36 -31.08
C ASP A 2 -37.56 -53.78 -29.88
N THR A 3 -36.91 -53.78 -28.72
CA THR A 3 -37.40 -53.13 -27.51
C THR A 3 -36.48 -51.96 -27.23
N GLU A 4 -37.06 -50.77 -27.37
CA GLU A 4 -36.45 -49.47 -27.11
C GLU A 4 -35.96 -49.39 -25.65
N LEU A 5 -34.67 -49.10 -25.48
CA LEU A 5 -34.11 -48.67 -24.20
C LEU A 5 -33.78 -47.19 -24.33
N SER A 6 -34.64 -46.41 -23.69
CA SER A 6 -34.61 -44.96 -23.61
C SER A 6 -33.40 -44.47 -22.81
N ASP A 7 -32.65 -43.55 -23.42
CA ASP A 7 -31.60 -42.76 -22.79
C ASP A 7 -32.17 -41.89 -21.66
N PHE A 8 -31.90 -42.27 -20.41
CA PHE A 8 -32.03 -41.38 -19.26
C PHE A 8 -30.78 -40.52 -19.16
N VAL A 9 -30.78 -39.37 -19.84
CA VAL A 9 -29.83 -38.29 -19.57
C VAL A 9 -30.26 -37.62 -18.28
N MET A 10 -29.64 -38.02 -17.17
CA MET A 10 -29.77 -37.32 -15.89
C MET A 10 -28.82 -36.10 -15.93
N GLU A 11 -29.31 -34.95 -16.39
CA GLU A 11 -28.63 -33.66 -16.21
C GLU A 11 -28.69 -33.26 -14.72
N GLY A 12 -27.80 -33.86 -13.93
CA GLY A 12 -27.53 -33.43 -12.58
C GLY A 12 -26.55 -32.27 -12.58
N SER A 13 -27.01 -31.03 -12.79
CA SER A 13 -26.21 -29.86 -12.43
C SER A 13 -26.19 -29.73 -10.91
N ALA A 14 -25.29 -30.46 -10.26
CA ALA A 14 -25.00 -30.24 -8.84
C ALA A 14 -24.31 -28.88 -8.68
N SER A 15 -25.09 -27.84 -8.39
CA SER A 15 -24.55 -26.58 -7.87
C SER A 15 -24.09 -26.84 -6.44
N VAL A 16 -22.81 -27.15 -6.28
CA VAL A 16 -22.16 -27.05 -4.97
C VAL A 16 -22.06 -25.57 -4.66
N LYS A 17 -22.99 -25.05 -3.85
CA LYS A 17 -22.78 -23.76 -3.20
C LYS A 17 -21.58 -23.93 -2.27
N PRO A 18 -20.46 -23.21 -2.46
CA PRO A 18 -19.41 -23.20 -1.46
C PRO A 18 -20.00 -22.60 -0.18
N TYR A 19 -20.20 -23.45 0.82
CA TYR A 19 -20.51 -23.02 2.18
C TYR A 19 -19.20 -22.62 2.84
N HIS A 20 -18.77 -21.38 2.63
CA HIS A 20 -17.78 -20.75 3.50
C HIS A 20 -18.16 -19.29 3.76
N PRO A 21 -18.54 -18.94 5.01
CA PRO A 21 -18.63 -17.57 5.43
C PRO A 21 -17.23 -17.13 5.87
N CYS A 22 -16.38 -16.64 4.97
CA CYS A 22 -15.16 -15.90 5.32
C CYS A 22 -14.63 -15.18 4.09
N ILE A 23 -15.03 -13.90 3.96
CA ILE A 23 -14.28 -12.76 3.42
C ILE A 23 -13.41 -13.09 2.19
N ASP A 24 -13.85 -12.65 1.01
CA ASP A 24 -12.95 -12.34 -0.10
C ASP A 24 -11.95 -11.25 0.36
N GLU A 25 -10.86 -11.64 1.02
CA GLU A 25 -9.76 -10.74 1.33
C GLU A 25 -8.99 -10.51 0.05
N GLU A 26 -9.42 -9.53 -0.73
CA GLU A 26 -8.74 -9.09 -1.95
C GLU A 26 -7.30 -8.65 -1.59
N HIS A 27 -6.31 -9.44 -2.02
CA HIS A 27 -4.88 -9.16 -1.81
C HIS A 27 -4.43 -8.15 -2.86
N THR A 28 -4.95 -6.92 -2.79
CA THR A 28 -4.68 -5.92 -3.83
C THR A 28 -3.35 -5.22 -3.53
N ILE A 29 -2.31 -5.64 -4.25
CA ILE A 29 -1.04 -4.91 -4.36
C ILE A 29 -1.02 -4.24 -5.72
N GLU A 30 -1.06 -2.92 -5.73
CA GLU A 30 -0.91 -2.11 -6.94
C GLU A 30 0.49 -1.49 -6.97
N ILE A 31 1.34 -1.98 -7.87
CA ILE A 31 2.69 -1.44 -8.03
C ILE A 31 2.62 -0.20 -8.93
N CYS A 32 2.80 0.98 -8.33
CA CYS A 32 2.83 2.25 -9.06
C CYS A 32 4.15 2.40 -9.85
N LYS A 33 5.28 1.96 -9.27
CA LYS A 33 6.60 2.04 -9.91
C LYS A 33 7.58 1.02 -9.33
N SER A 34 8.37 0.39 -10.19
CA SER A 34 9.52 -0.43 -9.80
C SER A 34 10.84 0.29 -10.06
N PHE A 35 11.87 -0.09 -9.31
CA PHE A 35 13.22 0.48 -9.44
C PHE A 35 14.27 -0.51 -8.92
N GLN A 36 15.53 -0.27 -9.28
CA GLN A 36 16.67 -0.94 -8.66
C GLN A 36 17.18 -0.07 -7.51
N ALA A 37 17.28 -0.65 -6.32
CA ALA A 37 17.85 0.00 -5.15
C ALA A 37 19.38 -0.04 -5.21
N LYS A 38 20.06 0.78 -4.39
CA LYS A 38 21.53 0.92 -4.44
C LYS A 38 22.29 -0.34 -4.02
N ASP A 39 21.66 -1.25 -3.28
CA ASP A 39 22.20 -2.55 -2.90
C ASP A 39 22.03 -3.62 -4.00
N GLY A 40 21.52 -3.23 -5.17
CA GLY A 40 21.25 -4.12 -6.30
C GLY A 40 19.90 -4.84 -6.22
N SER A 41 19.18 -4.75 -5.09
CA SER A 41 17.87 -5.38 -4.93
C SER A 41 16.76 -4.63 -5.69
N SER A 42 15.68 -5.35 -6.01
CA SER A 42 14.49 -4.76 -6.59
C SER A 42 13.66 -4.05 -5.53
N GLY A 43 13.25 -2.82 -5.84
CA GLY A 43 12.42 -1.97 -5.00
C GLY A 43 11.14 -1.53 -5.71
N CYS A 44 10.17 -1.05 -4.94
CA CYS A 44 8.91 -0.55 -5.49
C CYS A 44 8.21 0.53 -4.66
N CYS A 45 7.44 1.35 -5.36
CA CYS A 45 6.39 2.22 -4.81
C CYS A 45 5.06 1.52 -5.08
N ALA A 46 4.28 1.24 -4.04
CA ALA A 46 3.04 0.47 -4.18
C ALA A 46 1.94 0.96 -3.24
N LEU A 47 0.70 0.78 -3.66
CA LEU A 47 -0.47 0.75 -2.78
C LEU A 47 -0.70 -0.70 -2.37
N ILE A 48 -0.76 -0.98 -1.07
CA ILE A 48 -0.75 -2.35 -0.55
C ILE A 48 -1.65 -2.47 0.68
N ALA A 49 -2.43 -3.55 0.75
CA ALA A 49 -3.19 -3.87 1.94
C ALA A 49 -2.25 -4.04 3.16
N TYR A 50 -2.69 -3.57 4.33
CA TYR A 50 -1.87 -3.57 5.55
C TYR A 50 -1.27 -4.94 5.89
N ARG A 51 -2.07 -6.00 5.77
CA ARG A 51 -1.63 -7.37 6.06
C ARG A 51 -0.47 -7.79 5.14
N ASP A 52 -0.53 -7.44 3.86
CA ASP A 52 0.52 -7.77 2.90
C ASP A 52 1.76 -6.88 3.09
N ALA A 53 1.58 -5.62 3.48
CA ALA A 53 2.70 -4.78 3.92
C ALA A 53 3.42 -5.40 5.12
N VAL A 54 2.71 -5.86 6.15
CA VAL A 54 3.29 -6.53 7.32
C VAL A 54 4.03 -7.82 6.92
N ARG A 55 3.51 -8.58 5.93
CA ARG A 55 4.22 -9.75 5.38
C ARG A 55 5.55 -9.35 4.74
N VAL A 56 5.57 -8.31 3.91
CA VAL A 56 6.80 -7.79 3.30
C VAL A 56 7.79 -7.30 4.37
N LEU A 57 7.30 -6.59 5.39
CA LEU A 57 8.14 -6.03 6.46
C LEU A 57 8.65 -7.08 7.46
N ARG A 58 8.11 -8.30 7.48
CA ARG A 58 8.54 -9.37 8.38
C ARG A 58 10.01 -9.75 8.17
N ASP A 59 10.45 -9.72 6.92
CA ASP A 59 11.81 -10.08 6.53
C ASP A 59 12.77 -8.87 6.54
N GLU A 60 12.24 -7.67 6.78
CA GLU A 60 13.01 -6.43 6.86
C GLU A 60 13.46 -6.14 8.29
N LYS A 61 14.67 -5.58 8.44
CA LYS A 61 15.12 -5.12 9.76
C LYS A 61 14.30 -3.90 10.18
N LYS A 62 13.68 -3.96 11.37
CA LYS A 62 12.83 -2.87 11.88
C LYS A 62 13.49 -1.49 11.88
N ASN A 63 14.79 -1.42 12.17
CA ASN A 63 15.56 -0.17 12.17
C ASN A 63 15.70 0.47 10.78
N ARG A 64 15.42 -0.27 9.70
CA ARG A 64 15.38 0.21 8.31
C ARG A 64 14.03 0.73 7.87
N VAL A 65 13.02 0.66 8.73
CA VAL A 65 11.63 0.94 8.35
C VAL A 65 11.13 2.15 9.13
N LEU A 66 10.66 3.16 8.39
CA LEU A 66 9.89 4.27 8.94
C LEU A 66 8.42 4.12 8.58
N MET A 67 7.54 4.45 9.51
CA MET A 67 6.14 4.68 9.22
C MET A 67 5.95 6.11 8.72
N ILE A 68 5.24 6.25 7.61
CA ILE A 68 4.85 7.52 7.02
C ILE A 68 3.42 7.82 7.45
N LYS A 69 3.16 9.08 7.84
CA LYS A 69 1.83 9.62 8.13
C LYS A 69 1.64 10.97 7.43
N ARG A 70 0.38 11.37 7.25
CA ARG A 70 -0.05 12.65 6.63
C ARG A 70 0.36 12.80 5.16
N ALA A 71 0.52 11.70 4.44
CA ALA A 71 0.90 11.72 3.03
C ALA A 71 -0.23 12.15 2.08
N GLY A 72 -1.48 12.23 2.54
CA GLY A 72 -2.64 12.48 1.67
C GLY A 72 -2.56 13.80 0.87
N ARG A 73 -1.93 14.84 1.44
CA ARG A 73 -1.76 16.15 0.75
C ARG A 73 -0.73 16.12 -0.39
N LEU A 74 -0.05 15.00 -0.60
CA LEU A 74 0.82 14.77 -1.77
C LEU A 74 0.04 14.27 -2.99
N GLY A 75 -1.22 13.84 -2.83
CA GLY A 75 -2.04 13.28 -3.92
C GLY A 75 -1.84 11.78 -4.11
N MET A 76 -2.38 11.23 -5.21
CA MET A 76 -2.38 9.79 -5.48
C MET A 76 -0.98 9.22 -5.74
N ASP A 77 -0.07 10.01 -6.33
CA ASP A 77 1.32 9.61 -6.62
C ASP A 77 2.28 9.82 -5.43
N ASN A 78 1.74 9.80 -4.21
CA ASN A 78 2.53 10.12 -3.02
C ASN A 78 3.68 9.13 -2.79
N SER A 79 3.50 7.85 -3.10
CA SER A 79 4.53 6.82 -2.91
C SER A 79 5.81 7.14 -3.69
N VAL A 80 5.67 7.53 -4.97
CA VAL A 80 6.77 7.92 -5.85
C VAL A 80 7.36 9.26 -5.44
N THR A 81 6.50 10.23 -5.09
CA THR A 81 6.93 11.56 -4.64
C THR A 81 7.78 11.47 -3.37
N ILE A 82 7.35 10.67 -2.39
CA ILE A 82 8.06 10.44 -1.13
C ILE A 82 9.42 9.83 -1.41
N LYS A 83 9.52 8.80 -2.27
CA LYS A 83 10.80 8.16 -2.61
C LYS A 83 11.81 9.20 -3.10
N TYR A 84 11.48 9.93 -4.16
CA TYR A 84 12.40 10.88 -4.77
C TYR A 84 12.74 12.04 -3.83
N PHE A 85 11.76 12.53 -3.09
CA PHE A 85 12.00 13.59 -2.11
C PHE A 85 12.99 13.14 -1.03
N ILE A 86 12.78 11.98 -0.42
CA ILE A 86 13.66 11.46 0.63
C ILE A 86 15.08 11.23 0.11
N GLU A 87 15.23 10.60 -1.06
CA GLU A 87 16.56 10.39 -1.66
C GLU A 87 17.27 11.69 -1.99
N ALA A 88 16.54 12.70 -2.47
CA ALA A 88 17.09 14.02 -2.78
C ALA A 88 17.57 14.74 -1.51
N VAL A 89 16.77 14.78 -0.44
CA VAL A 89 17.16 15.46 0.81
C VAL A 89 18.28 14.75 1.55
N LEU A 90 18.41 13.42 1.38
CA LEU A 90 19.52 12.65 1.92
C LEU A 90 20.77 12.72 1.05
N GLY A 91 20.66 13.14 -0.21
CA GLY A 91 21.75 13.14 -1.19
C GLY A 91 22.23 11.72 -1.53
N ASP A 92 21.33 10.72 -1.47
CA ASP A 92 21.68 9.30 -1.58
C ASP A 92 20.66 8.57 -2.47
N SER A 93 20.97 8.48 -3.75
CA SER A 93 20.07 7.87 -4.74
C SER A 93 20.01 6.35 -4.56
N GLY A 94 18.80 5.79 -4.56
CA GLY A 94 18.56 4.37 -4.38
C GLY A 94 18.60 3.89 -2.91
N CYS A 95 18.72 4.79 -1.94
CA CYS A 95 18.71 4.42 -0.52
C CYS A 95 17.32 3.98 -0.01
N VAL A 96 16.26 4.35 -0.72
CA VAL A 96 14.90 3.90 -0.44
C VAL A 96 14.61 2.67 -1.29
N LYS A 97 14.39 1.53 -0.63
CA LYS A 97 14.04 0.24 -1.23
C LYS A 97 12.55 0.12 -1.53
N HIS A 98 11.68 0.48 -0.60
CA HIS A 98 10.23 0.43 -0.82
C HIS A 98 9.51 1.66 -0.26
N VAL A 99 8.44 2.07 -0.93
CA VAL A 99 7.41 2.97 -0.38
C VAL A 99 6.06 2.28 -0.50
N LEU A 100 5.56 1.80 0.63
CA LEU A 100 4.37 0.95 0.72
C LEU A 100 3.23 1.75 1.35
N MET A 101 2.37 2.33 0.53
CA MET A 101 1.25 3.14 0.99
C MET A 101 0.03 2.26 1.26
N LEU A 102 -0.73 2.62 2.30
CA LEU A 102 -1.92 1.90 2.72
C LEU A 102 -3.16 2.56 2.11
N PRO A 103 -4.10 1.79 1.54
CA PRO A 103 -5.39 2.31 1.12
C PRO A 103 -6.05 3.09 2.25
N CYS A 104 -6.54 4.29 1.95
CA CYS A 104 -7.41 5.00 2.87
C CYS A 104 -8.67 4.16 3.07
N LYS A 105 -8.96 3.78 4.31
CA LYS A 105 -10.29 3.27 4.64
C LYS A 105 -11.25 4.39 4.31
N VAL A 106 -12.07 4.21 3.29
CA VAL A 106 -13.26 5.01 3.10
C VAL A 106 -14.09 4.75 4.35
N ALA A 107 -13.99 5.65 5.34
CA ALA A 107 -14.90 5.61 6.46
C ALA A 107 -16.29 5.61 5.86
N SER A 108 -17.14 4.71 6.33
CA SER A 108 -18.57 4.61 6.02
C SER A 108 -19.34 5.84 6.52
N CYS A 109 -18.85 7.04 6.23
CA CYS A 109 -19.54 8.31 6.34
C CYS A 109 -20.43 8.53 5.11
N GLN A 110 -21.27 7.54 4.78
CA GLN A 110 -22.35 7.68 3.81
C GLN A 110 -23.66 8.17 4.46
N SER A 111 -23.61 8.90 5.59
CA SER A 111 -24.85 9.38 6.24
C SER A 111 -25.14 10.87 6.08
N ARG A 112 -24.29 11.69 5.42
CA ARG A 112 -24.52 13.15 5.38
C ARG A 112 -24.18 13.91 4.08
N LEU A 113 -24.09 13.27 2.92
CA LEU A 113 -23.99 13.99 1.64
C LEU A 113 -24.96 13.38 0.63
N SER A 114 -26.21 13.81 0.72
CA SER A 114 -27.22 13.69 -0.30
C SER A 114 -26.88 14.59 -1.51
N ASN A 115 -26.98 14.01 -2.69
CA ASN A 115 -27.14 14.67 -4.00
C ASN A 115 -25.92 15.40 -4.58
N SER A 116 -24.92 14.65 -5.01
CA SER A 116 -24.25 14.92 -6.28
C SER A 116 -23.77 13.61 -6.90
N SER A 117 -24.37 13.24 -8.02
CA SER A 117 -23.82 12.27 -8.96
C SER A 117 -22.41 12.71 -9.39
N ASP A 118 -21.50 11.73 -9.51
CA ASP A 118 -20.10 11.82 -9.92
C ASP A 118 -19.05 12.07 -8.83
N LEU A 119 -17.98 11.26 -8.93
CA LEU A 119 -16.79 11.11 -8.08
C LEU A 119 -16.94 10.24 -6.83
N SER A 120 -16.65 8.95 -7.00
CA SER A 120 -15.91 8.19 -5.99
C SER A 120 -14.72 9.04 -5.52
N LEU A 121 -14.84 9.63 -4.33
CA LEU A 121 -13.73 10.33 -3.68
C LEU A 121 -12.66 9.29 -3.31
N THR A 122 -11.81 8.94 -4.27
CA THR A 122 -10.61 8.13 -4.03
C THR A 122 -9.69 8.98 -3.18
N MET A 123 -9.74 8.77 -1.86
CA MET A 123 -8.90 9.50 -0.93
C MET A 123 -7.44 9.07 -1.10
N ALA A 124 -6.56 10.04 -1.32
CA ALA A 124 -5.12 9.79 -1.43
C ALA A 124 -4.59 9.07 -0.18
N PRO A 125 -3.71 8.07 -0.31
CA PRO A 125 -3.18 7.32 0.82
C PRO A 125 -2.56 8.22 1.90
N GLU A 126 -2.97 8.07 3.16
CA GLU A 126 -2.46 8.95 4.22
C GLU A 126 -1.28 8.37 4.98
N MET A 127 -1.14 7.05 4.99
CA MET A 127 -0.16 6.32 5.79
C MET A 127 0.53 5.24 4.97
N GLY A 128 1.73 4.86 5.39
CA GLY A 128 2.50 3.84 4.71
C GLY A 128 3.80 3.53 5.43
N PHE A 129 4.66 2.81 4.72
CA PHE A 129 5.98 2.40 5.19
C PHE A 129 7.05 2.82 4.19
N LEU A 130 8.15 3.29 4.71
CA LEU A 130 9.36 3.64 3.98
C LEU A 130 10.45 2.67 4.40
N VAL A 131 10.91 1.84 3.47
CA VAL A 131 11.94 0.83 3.71
C VAL A 131 13.24 1.30 3.09
N PHE A 132 14.31 1.35 3.88
CA PHE A 132 15.65 1.74 3.43
C PHE A 132 16.54 0.52 3.19
N THR A 133 17.54 0.66 2.33
CA THR A 133 18.54 -0.39 2.07
C THR A 133 19.55 -0.55 3.20
N ASP A 134 19.71 0.48 4.04
CA ASP A 134 20.71 0.54 5.11
C ASP A 134 20.15 1.06 6.44
N ASP A 135 20.91 0.85 7.50
CA ASP A 135 20.49 1.10 8.88
C ASP A 135 20.61 2.59 9.29
N PHE A 136 21.30 3.42 8.49
CA PHE A 136 21.63 4.81 8.84
C PHE A 136 20.70 5.82 8.17
N SER A 137 20.30 5.59 6.93
CA SER A 137 19.39 6.44 6.15
C SER A 137 18.06 6.75 6.87
N PRO A 138 17.39 5.80 7.55
CA PRO A 138 16.20 6.09 8.35
C PRO A 138 16.45 7.11 9.46
N LEU A 139 17.58 6.98 10.18
CA LEU A 139 17.95 7.89 11.26
C LEU A 139 18.26 9.29 10.73
N ARG A 140 18.97 9.37 9.60
CA ARG A 140 19.23 10.64 8.91
C ARG A 140 17.92 11.31 8.48
N ALA A 141 16.97 10.55 7.91
CA ALA A 141 15.67 11.07 7.51
C ALA A 141 14.87 11.62 8.71
N LEU A 142 14.89 10.93 9.85
CA LEU A 142 14.28 11.43 11.10
C LEU A 142 14.98 12.69 11.60
N GLY A 143 16.30 12.78 11.48
CA GLY A 143 17.08 13.97 11.84
C GLY A 143 16.77 15.21 11.01
N LEU A 144 16.14 15.06 9.85
CA LEU A 144 15.65 16.17 9.02
C LEU A 144 14.27 16.69 9.46
N THR A 145 13.59 16.01 10.38
CA THR A 145 12.28 16.43 10.87
C THR A 145 12.41 17.58 11.88
N LEU A 146 11.52 18.56 11.77
CA LEU A 146 11.37 19.65 12.74
C LEU A 146 10.07 19.38 13.51
N ASN A 147 10.17 19.19 14.83
CA ASN A 147 9.02 18.82 15.69
C ASN A 147 8.28 17.55 15.21
N GLY A 148 9.01 16.60 14.62
CA GLY A 148 8.45 15.35 14.07
C GLY A 148 7.77 15.51 12.70
N GLU A 149 7.89 16.68 12.07
CA GLU A 149 7.37 16.94 10.72
C GLU A 149 8.50 17.19 9.71
N LEU A 150 8.36 16.61 8.53
CA LEU A 150 9.24 16.84 7.39
C LEU A 150 8.47 17.61 6.33
N ILE A 151 8.86 18.86 6.08
CA ILE A 151 8.20 19.72 5.09
C ILE A 151 8.65 19.32 3.69
N VAL A 152 7.73 18.84 2.86
CA VAL A 152 8.01 18.42 1.48
C VAL A 152 7.93 19.60 0.51
N ARG A 153 6.92 20.45 0.70
CA ARG A 153 6.68 21.69 -0.04
C ARG A 153 5.81 22.62 0.81
N PRO A 154 5.68 23.92 0.49
CA PRO A 154 4.87 24.85 1.27
C PRO A 154 3.46 24.30 1.56
N GLY A 155 3.12 24.22 2.84
CA GLY A 155 1.83 23.70 3.31
C GLY A 155 1.65 22.17 3.27
N VAL A 156 2.67 21.39 2.92
CA VAL A 156 2.61 19.92 2.92
C VAL A 156 3.75 19.34 3.74
N SER A 157 3.41 18.65 4.83
CA SER A 157 4.36 17.95 5.70
C SER A 157 4.03 16.46 5.81
N LEU A 158 5.08 15.66 5.96
CA LEU A 158 5.03 14.25 6.34
C LEU A 158 5.37 14.13 7.81
N ARG A 159 4.80 13.13 8.47
CA ARG A 159 5.28 12.69 9.79
C ARG A 159 5.94 11.34 9.64
N LEU A 160 7.17 11.24 10.12
CA LEU A 160 7.99 10.03 10.06
C LEU A 160 8.21 9.51 11.48
N GLU A 161 8.02 8.20 11.67
CA GLU A 161 8.22 7.53 12.96
C GLU A 161 8.94 6.21 12.75
N LEU A 162 9.73 5.75 13.73
CA LEU A 162 10.31 4.40 13.68
C LEU A 162 9.21 3.34 13.72
N TYR A 163 9.32 2.33 12.87
CA TYR A 163 8.41 1.19 12.91
C TYR A 163 8.78 0.22 14.04
N SER A 164 7.86 0.01 14.98
CA SER A 164 8.08 -0.84 16.17
C SER A 164 7.77 -2.33 15.96
N GLY A 165 7.04 -2.71 14.90
CA GLY A 165 6.45 -4.04 14.74
C GLY A 165 4.99 -4.03 15.11
#